data_AF-A0A1G9N6U7-F1
#
_entry.id   AF-A0A1G9N6U7-F1
#
_cell.length_a   1.000
_cell.length_b   1.000
_cell.length_c   1.000
_cell.angle_alpha   90.00
_cell.angle_beta   90.00
_cell.angle_gamma   90.00
#
_symmetry.space_group_name_H-M   'P 1'
#
loop_
_entity.id
_entity.type
_entity.pdbx_description
1 polymer ?
#
loop_
_entity_poly.entity_id
_entity_poly.type
_entity_poly.pdbx_seq_one_letter_code
_entity_poly.pdbx_strand_id
1 'polypeptide(L)' 'MNSAHNVVKNNSTFKAYYDAKMAEDRTHYNALGHCAGKLVRIIYKMLTDKVEFNLD' A
#
# COMPACT_ATOMS: atom_id res chain seq x y z
N MET A 1 -13.17 -8.83 1.26
CA MET A 1 -11.70 -8.74 1.14
C MET A 1 -11.30 -7.28 1.27
N ASN A 2 -10.31 -6.91 2.11
CA ASN A 2 -9.94 -5.51 2.37
C ASN A 2 -8.95 -5.01 1.30
N SER A 3 -9.12 -3.77 0.81
CA SER A 3 -8.22 -3.10 -0.16
C SER A 3 -6.75 -3.14 0.23
N ALA A 4 -6.41 -2.97 1.51
CA ALA A 4 -5.04 -3.05 2.00
C ALA A 4 -4.44 -4.47 1.84
N HIS A 5 -5.25 -5.49 2.08
CA HIS A 5 -4.83 -6.87 1.86
C HIS A 5 -4.69 -7.16 0.35
N ASN A 6 -5.63 -6.68 -0.47
CA ASN A 6 -5.56 -6.84 -1.92
C ASN A 6 -4.32 -6.18 -2.55
N VAL A 7 -3.96 -4.97 -2.12
CA VAL A 7 -2.78 -4.28 -2.67
C VAL A 7 -1.48 -5.00 -2.28
N VAL A 8 -1.38 -5.51 -1.06
CA VAL A 8 -0.23 -6.31 -0.61
C VAL A 8 -0.13 -7.62 -1.39
N LYS A 9 -1.26 -8.27 -1.69
CA LYS A 9 -1.30 -9.53 -2.43
C LYS A 9 -0.89 -9.39 -3.90
N ASN A 10 -1.25 -8.30 -4.55
CA ASN A 10 -1.13 -8.16 -6.01
C ASN A 10 -0.07 -7.15 -6.47
N ASN A 11 0.62 -6.47 -5.56
CA ASN A 11 1.66 -5.51 -5.91
C ASN A 11 2.93 -5.78 -5.10
N SER A 12 4.03 -6.12 -5.79
CA SER A 12 5.31 -6.48 -5.16
C SER A 12 5.91 -5.36 -4.33
N THR A 13 5.72 -4.10 -4.73
CA THR A 13 6.18 -2.93 -3.96
C THR A 13 5.41 -2.81 -2.64
N PHE A 14 4.09 -3.02 -2.66
CA PHE A 14 3.29 -3.06 -1.43
C PHE A 14 3.59 -4.28 -0.57
N LYS A 15 3.92 -5.43 -1.16
CA LYS A 15 4.38 -6.61 -0.40
C LYS A 15 5.68 -6.32 0.34
N ALA A 16 6.68 -5.75 -0.34
CA ALA A 16 7.93 -5.36 0.29
C ALA A 16 7.72 -4.31 1.40
N TYR A 17 6.84 -3.33 1.16
CA TYR A 17 6.49 -2.35 2.19
C TYR A 17 5.79 -2.97 3.39
N TYR A 18 4.86 -3.91 3.18
CA TYR A 18 4.21 -4.67 4.24
C TYR A 18 5.22 -5.48 5.05
N ASP A 19 6.15 -6.19 4.38
CA ASP A 19 7.18 -6.99 5.05
C ASP A 19 8.13 -6.13 5.89
N ALA A 20 8.51 -4.97 5.38
CA ALA A 20 9.27 -3.99 6.16
C ALA A 20 8.51 -3.54 7.42
N LYS A 21 7.18 -3.36 7.35
CA LYS A 21 6.38 -3.03 8.53
C LYS A 21 6.23 -4.19 9.49
N MET A 22 6.14 -5.43 9.00
CA MET A 22 6.14 -6.62 9.85
C MET A 22 7.48 -6.80 10.58
N ALA A 23 8.61 -6.46 9.93
CA ALA A 23 9.94 -6.51 10.52
C ALA A 23 10.18 -5.45 11.62
N GLU A 24 9.28 -4.47 11.78
CA GLU A 24 9.26 -3.51 12.89
C GLU A 24 8.49 -4.04 14.12
N ASP A 25 8.32 -5.37 14.27
CA ASP A 25 7.52 -6.03 15.32
C ASP A 25 6.05 -5.56 15.41
N ARG A 26 5.48 -5.16 14.27
CA ARG A 26 4.07 -4.73 14.18
C ARG A 26 3.13 -5.90 14.00
N THR A 27 1.89 -5.76 14.49
CA THR A 27 0.83 -6.73 14.20
C THR A 27 0.41 -6.67 12.73
N HIS A 28 -0.13 -7.78 12.21
CA HIS A 28 -0.61 -7.88 10.84
C HIS A 28 -1.55 -6.73 10.44
N TYR A 29 -2.55 -6.42 11.28
CA TYR A 29 -3.50 -5.35 10.99
C TYR A 29 -2.86 -3.95 11.07
N ASN A 30 -1.85 -3.76 11.93
CA ASN A 30 -1.10 -2.50 11.95
C ASN A 30 -0.29 -2.33 10.65
N ALA A 31 0.39 -3.37 10.18
CA ALA A 31 1.12 -3.36 8.91
C ALA A 31 0.18 -3.13 7.71
N LEU A 32 -1.00 -3.75 7.69
CA LEU A 32 -2.03 -3.48 6.68
C LEU A 32 -2.54 -2.03 6.75
N GLY A 33 -2.73 -1.47 7.95
CA GLY A 33 -3.10 -0.06 8.13
C GLY A 33 -2.07 0.90 7.52
N HIS A 34 -0.77 0.60 7.68
CA HIS A 34 0.31 1.34 7.01
C HIS A 34 0.21 1.24 5.49
N CYS A 35 -0.10 0.07 4.96
CA CYS A 35 -0.30 -0.12 3.52
C CYS A 35 -1.51 0.69 3.01
N ALA A 36 -2.63 0.69 3.73
CA ALA A 36 -3.79 1.51 3.39
C ALA A 36 -3.41 3.01 3.34
N GLY A 37 -2.72 3.50 4.37
CA GLY A 37 -2.28 4.90 4.43
C GLY A 37 -1.29 5.27 3.33
N LYS A 38 -0.41 4.35 2.92
CA LYS A 38 0.50 4.56 1.78
C LYS A 38 -0.27 4.63 0.46
N LEU A 39 -1.24 3.74 0.25
CA LEU A 39 -2.11 3.72 -0.94
C LEU A 39 -2.87 5.04 -1.10
N VAL A 40 -3.50 5.53 -0.03
CA VAL A 40 -4.22 6.81 -0.05
C VAL A 40 -3.30 7.96 -0.43
N ARG A 41 -2.05 7.99 0.08
CA ARG A 41 -1.07 9.04 -0.29
C ARG A 41 -0.64 8.97 -1.74
N ILE A 42 -0.53 7.77 -2.32
CA ILE A 42 -0.17 7.60 -3.74
C ILE A 42 -1.32 8.10 -4.64
N ILE A 43 -2.56 7.70 -4.36
CA ILE A 43 -3.76 8.21 -5.04
C ILE A 43 -3.82 9.75 -4.92
N TYR A 44 -3.61 10.23 -3.68
CA TYR A 44 -3.16 11.56 -3.29
C TYR A 44 -2.38 12.31 -4.38
N LYS A 45 -1.16 11.82 -4.52
CA LYS A 45 -0.11 12.39 -5.35
C LYS A 45 -0.47 12.31 -6.82
N MET A 46 -1.03 11.18 -7.29
CA MET A 46 -1.44 11.03 -8.69
C MET A 46 -2.48 12.08 -9.10
N LEU A 47 -3.51 12.29 -8.27
CA LEU A 47 -4.54 13.29 -8.53
C LEU A 47 -3.99 14.72 -8.52
N THR A 48 -3.11 15.03 -7.56
CA THR A 48 -2.54 16.39 -7.41
C THR A 48 -1.55 16.72 -8.52
N ASP A 49 -0.73 15.76 -8.92
CA ASP A 49 0.29 15.94 -9.95
C ASP A 49 -0.23 15.67 -11.38
N LYS A 50 -1.51 15.29 -11.52
CA LYS A 50 -2.11 14.86 -12.78
C LYS A 50 -1.35 13.71 -13.45
N VAL A 51 -0.84 12.79 -12.63
CA VAL A 51 -0.22 11.56 -13.11
C VAL A 51 -1.34 10.57 -13.42
N GLU A 52 -1.38 10.10 -14.67
CA GLU A 52 -2.33 9.08 -15.09
C GLU A 52 -2.06 7.75 -14.40
N PHE A 53 -3.13 7.07 -14.02
CA PHE A 53 -3.04 5.72 -13.51
C PHE A 53 -2.83 4.76 -14.69
N ASN A 54 -1.70 4.04 -14.69
CA ASN A 54 -1.38 3.08 -15.73
C ASN A 54 -1.60 1.64 -15.22
N LEU A 55 -2.30 0.84 -16.03
CA LEU A 55 -2.58 -0.59 -15.79
C LEU A 55 -1.70 -1.52 -16.61
N ASP A 56 -0.94 -0.98 -17.58
CA ASP A 56 -0.04 -1.71 -18.46
C ASP A 56 1.33 -2.00 -17.83
#